data_AF-J2KGB3-F1
#
_entry.id   AF-J2KGB3-F1
#
_cell.length_a   1.000
_cell.length_b   1.000
_cell.length_c   1.000
_cell.angle_alpha   90.00
_cell.angle_beta   90.00
_cell.angle_gamma   90.00
#
_symmetry.space_group_name_H-M   'P 1'
#
loop_
_entity.id
_entity.type
_entity.pdbx_description
1 polymer ?
#
loop_
_entity_poly.entity_id
_entity_poly.type
_entity_poly.pdbx_seq_one_letter_code
_entity_poly.pdbx_strand_id
1 'polypeptide(L)'
;MDLVVSMDIYPGDGSKVYAYTTPRNFWTGKSDIVYAPIAAQNKELLAATMVHETGHAYSQKLGLLDVQLNYSIKVPSALNTSEHFAIYKLEHIYAEKNLISMTSRLSSGFYINPDDMIEGYSNLSVFYRNLINNTYNKLLPVFKRFMFYVK
;
A
#
# COMPACT_ATOMS: atom_id res chain seq x y z
N MET A 1 -3.08 -22.48 7.58
CA MET A 1 -3.75 -21.23 8.01
C MET A 1 -4.04 -20.52 6.71
N ASP A 2 -5.24 -20.77 6.20
CA ASP A 2 -5.45 -20.73 4.76
C ASP A 2 -6.07 -19.38 4.41
N LEU A 3 -5.35 -18.63 3.58
CA LEU A 3 -5.82 -17.39 3.00
C LEU A 3 -6.90 -17.77 1.97
N VAL A 4 -8.17 -17.61 2.33
CA VAL A 4 -9.27 -17.77 1.38
C VAL A 4 -9.35 -16.47 0.57
N VAL A 5 -8.81 -16.50 -0.64
CA VAL A 5 -8.96 -15.43 -1.63
C VAL A 5 -10.24 -15.75 -2.42
N SER A 6 -11.35 -15.10 -2.10
CA SER A 6 -12.54 -15.12 -2.95
C SER A 6 -12.32 -14.17 -4.13
N MET A 7 -12.28 -14.73 -5.33
CA MET A 7 -12.08 -13.98 -6.57
C MET A 7 -13.44 -13.53 -7.09
N ASP A 8 -14.01 -12.49 -6.48
CA ASP A 8 -15.21 -11.85 -7.00
C ASP A 8 -14.82 -10.98 -8.21
N ILE A 9 -15.30 -11.37 -9.39
CA ILE A 9 -15.18 -10.60 -10.63
C ILE A 9 -16.11 -9.39 -10.47
N TYR A 10 -15.62 -8.32 -9.85
CA TYR A 10 -16.30 -7.03 -9.87
C TYR A 10 -15.86 -6.30 -11.15
N PRO A 11 -16.76 -6.10 -12.13
CA PRO A 11 -16.48 -5.21 -13.24
C PRO A 11 -16.52 -3.80 -12.64
N GLY A 12 -15.37 -3.33 -12.13
CA GLY A 12 -15.18 -2.03 -11.48
C GLY A 12 -16.16 -0.98 -11.99
N ASP A 13 -16.71 -0.17 -11.08
CA ASP A 13 -17.69 0.90 -11.28
C ASP A 13 -17.30 2.01 -12.29
N GLY A 14 -16.38 1.74 -13.20
CA GLY A 14 -15.75 2.70 -14.09
C GLY A 14 -14.58 3.44 -13.43
N SER A 15 -14.32 3.24 -12.14
CA SER A 15 -13.13 3.78 -11.50
C SER A 15 -11.88 3.01 -11.96
N LYS A 16 -10.83 3.76 -12.28
CA LYS A 16 -9.51 3.24 -12.70
C LYS A 16 -8.74 2.69 -11.50
N VAL A 17 -9.28 1.67 -10.83
CA VAL A 17 -8.71 1.12 -9.59
C VAL A 17 -8.19 -0.29 -9.85
N TYR A 18 -6.93 -0.56 -9.47
CA TYR A 18 -6.27 -1.85 -9.72
C TYR A 18 -6.67 -2.95 -8.71
N ALA A 19 -7.00 -2.55 -7.48
CA ALA A 19 -7.68 -3.38 -6.47
C ALA A 19 -8.24 -2.48 -5.36
N TYR A 20 -9.04 -3.07 -4.47
CA TYR A 20 -9.44 -2.41 -3.24
C TYR A 20 -9.55 -3.43 -2.09
N THR A 21 -9.41 -2.93 -0.87
CA THR A 21 -9.63 -3.68 0.37
C THR A 21 -10.97 -3.29 0.97
N THR A 22 -11.84 -4.27 1.21
CA THR A 22 -13.12 -4.00 1.89
C THR A 22 -12.89 -3.53 3.32
N PRO A 23 -13.76 -2.67 3.87
CA PRO A 23 -13.70 -2.32 5.28
C PRO A 23 -13.74 -3.58 6.15
N ARG A 24 -12.90 -3.60 7.19
CA ARG A 24 -12.87 -4.69 8.16
C ARG A 24 -14.28 -4.99 8.68
N ASN A 25 -14.70 -6.23 8.50
CA ASN A 25 -15.89 -6.75 9.16
C ASN A 25 -15.64 -6.78 10.68
N PHE A 26 -16.47 -6.06 11.43
CA PHE A 26 -16.30 -5.91 12.87
C PHE A 26 -16.39 -7.25 13.63
N TRP A 27 -17.26 -8.15 13.17
CA TRP A 27 -17.54 -9.43 13.82
C TRP A 27 -16.50 -10.50 13.52
N THR A 28 -16.04 -10.57 12.27
CA THR A 28 -15.08 -11.60 11.84
C THR A 28 -13.63 -11.13 11.87
N GLY A 29 -13.40 -9.82 11.92
CA GLY A 29 -12.08 -9.21 11.82
C GLY A 29 -11.41 -9.41 10.46
N LYS A 30 -12.17 -9.81 9.44
CA LYS A 30 -11.69 -10.05 8.08
C LYS A 30 -11.91 -8.81 7.20
N SER A 31 -11.00 -8.63 6.26
CA SER A 31 -11.15 -7.75 5.09
C SER A 31 -10.88 -8.60 3.86
N ASP A 32 -11.61 -8.34 2.79
CA ASP A 32 -11.44 -8.97 1.49
C ASP A 32 -10.65 -8.04 0.59
N ILE A 33 -9.77 -8.59 -0.24
CA ILE A 33 -9.04 -7.83 -1.24
C ILE A 33 -9.53 -8.27 -2.62
N VAL A 34 -10.04 -7.32 -3.40
CA VAL A 34 -10.64 -7.56 -4.71
C VAL A 34 -9.75 -6.94 -5.77
N TYR A 35 -9.28 -7.76 -6.72
CA TYR A 35 -8.36 -7.35 -7.78
C TYR A 35 -9.08 -7.14 -9.11
N ALA A 36 -8.72 -6.08 -9.82
CA ALA A 36 -9.19 -5.88 -11.19
C ALA A 36 -8.55 -6.94 -12.13
N PRO A 37 -9.23 -7.35 -13.21
CA PRO A 37 -8.67 -8.30 -14.17
C PRO A 37 -7.31 -7.88 -14.74
N ILE A 38 -7.11 -6.57 -14.96
CA ILE A 38 -5.83 -6.04 -15.46
C ILE A 38 -4.67 -6.25 -14.47
N ALA A 39 -4.95 -6.18 -13.16
CA ALA A 39 -3.95 -6.49 -12.14
C ALA A 39 -3.60 -7.98 -12.20
N ALA A 40 -4.60 -8.86 -12.27
CA ALA A 40 -4.39 -10.31 -12.35
C ALA A 40 -3.61 -10.76 -13.62
N GLN A 41 -3.66 -9.98 -14.70
CA GLN A 41 -2.96 -10.29 -15.97
C GLN A 41 -1.48 -9.88 -15.99
N ASN A 42 -1.06 -9.00 -15.08
CA ASN A 42 0.33 -8.53 -15.00
C ASN A 42 0.92 -8.89 -13.64
N LYS A 43 1.92 -9.79 -13.63
CA LYS A 43 2.51 -10.30 -12.38
C LYS A 43 3.13 -9.21 -11.50
N GLU A 44 3.77 -8.20 -12.10
CA GLU A 44 4.41 -7.12 -11.35
C GLU A 44 3.36 -6.18 -10.76
N LEU A 45 2.33 -5.84 -11.54
CA LEU A 45 1.18 -5.06 -11.07
C LEU A 45 0.44 -5.81 -9.97
N LEU A 46 0.12 -7.09 -10.17
CA LEU A 46 -0.52 -7.93 -9.16
C LEU A 46 0.27 -7.91 -7.85
N ALA A 47 1.59 -8.13 -7.92
CA ALA A 47 2.42 -8.17 -6.73
C ALA A 47 2.45 -6.81 -6.02
N ALA A 48 2.62 -5.70 -6.74
CA ALA A 48 2.58 -4.36 -6.16
C ALA A 48 1.21 -4.06 -5.51
N THR A 49 0.13 -4.40 -6.19
CA THR A 49 -1.24 -4.23 -5.69
C THR A 49 -1.52 -5.11 -4.47
N MET A 50 -1.10 -6.37 -4.46
CA MET A 50 -1.23 -7.26 -3.30
C MET A 50 -0.53 -6.67 -2.06
N VAL A 51 0.65 -6.08 -2.26
CA VAL A 51 1.42 -5.41 -1.20
C VAL A 51 0.65 -4.19 -0.69
N HIS A 52 0.14 -3.35 -1.57
CA HIS A 52 -0.65 -2.16 -1.23
C HIS A 52 -1.87 -2.51 -0.38
N GLU A 53 -2.71 -3.42 -0.89
CA GLU A 53 -3.96 -3.82 -0.26
C GLU A 53 -3.75 -4.61 1.04
N THR A 54 -2.66 -5.38 1.14
CA THR A 54 -2.27 -6.02 2.41
C THR A 54 -1.97 -4.96 3.48
N GLY A 55 -1.40 -3.81 3.09
CA GLY A 55 -1.20 -2.65 3.96
C GLY A 55 -2.50 -2.18 4.58
N HIS A 56 -3.51 -1.92 3.73
CA HIS A 56 -4.86 -1.51 4.15
C HIS A 56 -5.51 -2.53 5.09
N ALA A 57 -5.51 -3.80 4.71
CA ALA A 57 -6.15 -4.86 5.51
C ALA A 57 -5.55 -4.96 6.92
N TYR A 58 -4.22 -4.88 7.03
CA TYR A 58 -3.56 -4.95 8.34
C TYR A 58 -3.66 -3.66 9.13
N SER A 59 -3.68 -2.51 8.47
CA SER A 59 -3.90 -1.23 9.12
C SER A 59 -5.26 -1.18 9.81
N GLN A 60 -6.32 -1.59 9.10
CA GLN A 60 -7.66 -1.75 9.66
C GLN A 60 -7.72 -2.80 10.78
N LYS A 61 -7.02 -3.93 10.62
CA LYS A 61 -6.95 -4.99 11.65
C LYS A 61 -6.30 -4.49 12.94
N LEU A 62 -5.28 -3.64 12.83
CA LEU A 62 -4.55 -3.09 13.96
C LEU A 62 -5.17 -1.79 14.51
N GLY A 63 -6.24 -1.29 13.90
CA GLY A 63 -6.91 -0.05 14.31
C GLY A 63 -5.98 1.16 14.21
N LEU A 64 -5.16 1.22 13.16
CA LEU A 64 -4.26 2.35 12.94
C LEU A 64 -5.08 3.55 12.49
N LEU A 65 -4.71 4.72 13.00
CA LEU A 65 -5.36 5.96 12.61
C LEU A 65 -4.88 6.33 11.21
N ASP A 66 -5.83 6.53 10.30
CA ASP A 66 -5.57 7.20 9.04
C ASP A 66 -6.07 8.65 9.08
N VAL A 67 -5.19 9.59 8.77
CA VAL A 67 -5.50 11.01 8.73
C VAL A 67 -5.09 11.60 7.39
N GLN A 68 -5.91 12.51 6.89
CA GLN A 68 -5.56 13.36 5.77
C GLN A 68 -4.33 14.20 6.12
N LEU A 69 -3.30 14.09 5.30
CA LEU A 69 -2.08 14.84 5.45
C LEU A 69 -2.26 16.23 4.85
N ASN A 70 -1.90 17.24 5.63
CA ASN A 70 -1.86 18.62 5.19
C ASN A 70 -0.42 19.00 4.88
N TYR A 71 -0.17 19.36 3.62
CA TYR A 71 1.15 19.70 3.12
C TYR A 71 1.26 21.19 2.83
N SER A 72 2.43 21.74 3.16
CA SER A 72 2.78 23.12 2.78
C SER A 72 3.08 23.26 1.28
N ILE A 73 3.27 22.15 0.57
CA ILE A 73 3.59 22.08 -0.86
C ILE A 73 2.72 21.00 -1.54
N LYS A 74 2.64 21.05 -2.88
CA LYS A 74 1.89 20.05 -3.64
C LYS A 74 2.67 18.72 -3.68
N VAL A 75 2.15 17.69 -3.01
CA VAL A 75 2.63 16.31 -3.14
C VAL A 75 1.69 15.48 -4.02
N PRO A 76 2.13 14.31 -4.53
CA PRO A 76 1.24 13.38 -5.22
C PRO A 76 0.00 13.05 -4.40
N SER A 77 -1.16 12.96 -5.04
CA SER A 77 -2.43 12.61 -4.39
C SER A 77 -2.41 11.22 -3.75
N ALA A 78 -1.50 10.36 -4.19
CA ALA A 78 -1.26 9.05 -3.58
C ALA A 78 -0.70 9.15 -2.16
N LEU A 79 0.00 10.24 -1.81
CA LEU A 79 0.55 10.47 -0.47
C LEU A 79 -0.40 11.30 0.41
N ASN A 80 -1.69 11.32 0.11
CA ASN A 80 -2.64 12.23 0.76
C ASN A 80 -3.02 11.81 2.19
N THR A 81 -2.78 10.58 2.62
CA THR A 81 -3.09 10.12 3.98
C THR A 81 -1.89 9.46 4.67
N SER A 82 -1.93 9.41 5.99
CA SER A 82 -0.86 8.82 6.80
C SER A 82 -0.68 7.31 6.56
N GLU A 83 -1.78 6.61 6.27
CA GLU A 83 -1.80 5.20 5.91
C GLU A 83 -1.15 4.98 4.55
N HIS A 84 -1.61 5.69 3.50
CA HIS A 84 -1.01 5.59 2.18
C HIS A 84 0.48 5.88 2.21
N PHE A 85 0.91 6.93 2.92
CA PHE A 85 2.34 7.24 3.03
C PHE A 85 3.14 6.07 3.63
N ALA A 86 2.63 5.46 4.71
CA ALA A 86 3.27 4.32 5.33
C ALA A 86 3.30 3.09 4.41
N ILE A 87 2.22 2.84 3.67
CA ILE A 87 2.12 1.75 2.69
C ILE A 87 3.13 1.95 1.55
N TYR A 88 3.21 3.14 0.95
CA TYR A 88 4.20 3.43 -0.09
C TYR A 88 5.64 3.25 0.43
N LYS A 89 5.94 3.61 1.68
CA LYS A 89 7.26 3.31 2.28
C LYS A 89 7.55 1.81 2.28
N LEU A 90 6.54 1.00 2.56
CA LEU A 90 6.67 -0.46 2.57
C LEU A 90 6.77 -1.06 1.15
N GLU A 91 6.08 -0.48 0.16
CA GLU A 91 6.22 -0.86 -1.25
C GLU A 91 7.65 -0.64 -1.76
N HIS A 92 8.30 0.46 -1.37
CA HIS A 92 9.70 0.68 -1.74
C HIS A 92 10.65 -0.34 -1.11
N ILE A 93 10.36 -0.80 0.11
CA ILE A 93 11.10 -1.89 0.78
C ILE A 93 10.83 -3.21 0.08
N TYR A 94 9.58 -3.49 -0.26
CA TYR A 94 9.20 -4.66 -1.07
C TYR A 94 10.03 -4.71 -2.35
N ALA A 95 10.04 -3.61 -3.10
CA ALA A 95 10.73 -3.53 -4.37
C ALA A 95 12.24 -3.65 -4.21
N GLU A 96 12.83 -3.13 -3.12
CA GLU A 96 14.25 -3.29 -2.81
C GLU A 96 14.60 -4.75 -2.50
N LYS A 97 13.80 -5.41 -1.65
CA LYS A 97 14.02 -6.81 -1.29
C LYS A 97 13.86 -7.77 -2.46
N ASN A 98 13.05 -7.40 -3.45
CA ASN A 98 12.82 -8.19 -4.66
C ASN A 98 13.66 -7.74 -5.86
N LEU A 99 14.69 -6.92 -5.63
CA LEU A 99 15.65 -6.47 -6.65
C LEU A 99 15.00 -5.76 -7.86
N ILE A 100 13.85 -5.13 -7.66
CA ILE A 100 13.18 -4.33 -8.69
C ILE A 100 13.98 -3.02 -8.84
N SER A 101 14.56 -2.80 -10.02
CA SER A 101 15.41 -1.63 -10.28
C SER A 101 14.62 -0.32 -10.18
N MET A 102 15.30 0.77 -9.83
CA MET A 102 14.65 2.09 -9.76
C MET A 102 14.05 2.49 -11.12
N THR A 103 14.74 2.19 -12.22
CA THR A 103 14.23 2.43 -13.57
C THR A 103 12.91 1.70 -13.81
N SER A 104 12.82 0.42 -13.44
CA SER A 104 11.59 -0.37 -13.58
C SER A 104 10.45 0.19 -12.72
N ARG A 105 10.74 0.60 -11.48
CA ARG A 105 9.75 1.23 -10.59
C ARG A 105 9.16 2.49 -11.22
N LEU A 106 10.03 3.41 -11.68
CA LEU A 106 9.60 4.67 -12.27
C LEU A 106 8.90 4.50 -13.62
N SER A 107 9.29 3.51 -14.44
CA SER A 107 8.64 3.24 -15.72
C SER A 107 7.28 2.55 -15.58
N SER A 108 7.06 1.80 -14.50
CA SER A 108 5.82 1.03 -14.30
C SER A 108 4.60 1.91 -14.01
N GLY A 109 4.81 3.09 -13.43
CA GLY A 109 3.73 3.97 -12.95
C GLY A 109 2.98 3.44 -11.72
N PHE A 110 3.43 2.33 -11.10
CA PHE A 110 2.78 1.75 -9.91
C PHE A 110 3.42 2.23 -8.60
N TYR A 111 4.72 2.54 -8.64
CA TYR A 111 5.46 3.05 -7.49
C TYR A 111 5.51 4.57 -7.51
N ILE A 112 5.45 5.17 -6.34
CA ILE A 112 5.69 6.60 -6.18
C ILE A 112 7.17 6.89 -6.40
N ASN A 113 7.50 8.10 -6.89
CA ASN A 113 8.88 8.51 -7.00
C ASN A 113 9.47 8.68 -5.58
N PRO A 114 10.62 8.05 -5.25
CA PRO A 114 11.27 8.24 -3.96
C PRO A 114 11.51 9.71 -3.58
N ASP A 115 11.78 10.58 -4.56
CA ASP A 115 12.01 12.00 -4.31
C ASP A 115 10.73 12.70 -3.81
N ASP A 116 9.57 12.39 -4.42
CA ASP A 116 8.27 12.89 -3.96
C ASP A 116 7.98 12.44 -2.52
N MET A 117 8.39 11.23 -2.16
CA MET A 117 8.26 10.71 -0.80
C MET A 117 9.19 11.42 0.18
N ILE A 118 10.45 11.64 -0.17
CA ILE A 118 11.41 12.33 0.70
C ILE A 118 10.98 13.77 0.92
N GLU A 119 10.67 14.47 -0.16
CA GLU A 119 10.21 15.86 -0.12
C GLU A 119 8.90 15.96 0.67
N GLY A 120 7.90 15.14 0.34
CA GLY A 120 6.62 15.11 1.05
C GLY A 120 6.79 14.85 2.55
N TYR A 121 7.61 13.86 2.93
CA TYR A 121 7.84 13.52 4.33
C TYR A 121 8.56 14.65 5.10
N SER A 122 9.55 15.30 4.46
CA SER A 122 10.29 16.41 5.07
C SER A 122 9.41 17.62 5.40
N ASN A 123 8.40 17.87 4.57
CA ASN A 123 7.46 18.99 4.70
C ASN A 123 6.32 18.77 5.69
N LEU A 124 6.21 17.56 6.26
CA LEU A 124 5.20 17.25 7.26
C LEU A 124 5.59 17.72 8.65
N SER A 125 4.58 18.12 9.43
CA SER A 125 4.75 18.38 10.87
C SER A 125 5.24 17.12 11.60
N VAL A 126 5.85 17.31 12.78
CA VAL A 126 6.30 16.21 13.64
C VAL A 126 5.15 15.25 13.97
N PHE A 127 3.94 15.78 14.17
CA PHE A 127 2.74 14.98 14.43
C PHE A 127 2.44 13.99 13.31
N TYR A 128 2.38 14.46 12.06
CA TYR A 128 2.10 13.59 10.91
C TYR A 128 3.22 12.59 10.65
N ARG A 129 4.49 13.00 10.79
CA ARG A 129 5.62 12.07 10.69
C ARG A 129 5.55 10.96 11.73
N ASN A 130 5.14 11.27 12.96
CA ASN A 130 4.96 10.27 14.02
C ASN A 130 3.84 9.29 13.70
N LEU A 131 2.70 9.77 13.16
CA LEU A 131 1.62 8.89 12.69
C LEU A 131 2.10 7.94 11.59
N ILE A 132 2.74 8.47 10.55
CA ILE A 132 3.29 7.67 9.44
C ILE A 132 4.27 6.62 9.97
N ASN A 133 5.21 7.01 10.85
CA ASN A 133 6.20 6.09 11.39
C ASN A 133 5.57 5.02 12.29
N ASN A 134 4.59 5.38 13.10
CA ASN A 134 3.86 4.42 13.92
C ASN A 134 3.13 3.39 13.05
N THR A 135 2.43 3.85 12.01
CA THR A 135 1.75 2.96 11.05
C THR A 135 2.74 2.06 10.33
N TYR A 136 3.79 2.64 9.75
CA TYR A 136 4.87 1.93 9.08
C TYR A 136 5.52 0.86 9.98
N ASN A 137 5.89 1.21 11.21
CA ASN A 137 6.56 0.29 12.13
C ASN A 137 5.67 -0.88 12.55
N LYS A 138 4.36 -0.67 12.66
CA LYS A 138 3.40 -1.73 12.99
C LYS A 138 3.11 -2.67 11.81
N LEU A 139 3.15 -2.14 10.59
CA LEU A 139 2.95 -2.92 9.37
C LEU A 139 4.21 -3.66 8.91
N LEU A 140 5.41 -3.11 9.15
CA LEU A 140 6.67 -3.69 8.69
C LEU A 140 6.87 -5.17 9.05
N PRO A 141 6.56 -5.67 10.26
CA PRO A 141 6.68 -7.08 10.59
C PRO A 141 5.78 -7.99 9.75
N VAL A 142 4.61 -7.51 9.32
CA VAL A 142 3.69 -8.24 8.44
C VAL A 142 4.33 -8.37 7.07
N PHE A 143 4.79 -7.25 6.52
CA PHE A 143 5.41 -7.17 5.20
C PHE A 143 6.68 -8.03 5.14
N LYS A 144 7.49 -8.04 6.20
CA LYS A 144 8.66 -8.93 6.31
C LYS A 144 8.31 -10.42 6.32
N ARG A 145 7.12 -10.85 6.73
CA ARG A 145 6.78 -12.30 6.79
C ARG A 145 6.38 -12.88 5.43
N PHE A 146 5.74 -12.07 4.59
CA PHE A 146 5.01 -12.58 3.42
C PHE A 146 5.62 -12.17 2.08
N MET A 147 6.62 -11.30 2.06
CA MET A 147 7.06 -10.62 0.83
C MET A 147 8.45 -11.01 0.31
N PHE A 148 9.04 -12.09 0.84
CA PHE A 148 10.30 -12.61 0.31
C PHE A 148 10.01 -13.49 -0.91
N TYR A 149 10.48 -13.08 -2.09
CA TYR A 149 10.73 -14.01 -3.18
C TYR A 149 12.09 -14.65 -2.93
N VAL A 150 12.10 -15.84 -2.30
CA VAL A 150 13.31 -16.66 -2.30
C VAL A 150 13.50 -17.13 -3.75
N LYS A 151 14.62 -16.73 -4.36
CA LYS A 151 15.05 -17.24 -5.67
C LYS A 151 15.32 -18.74 -5.61
#